data_AF-A0A0D6DYS0-F1
#
_entry.id   AF-A0A0D6DYS0-F1
#
_cell.length_a   1.000
_cell.length_b   1.000
_cell.length_c   1.000
_cell.angle_alpha   90.00
_cell.angle_beta   90.00
_cell.angle_gamma   90.00
#
_symmetry.space_group_name_H-M   'P 1'
#
loop_
_entity.id
_entity.type
_entity.pdbx_description
1 polymer ?
#
loop_
_entity_poly.entity_id
_entity_poly.type
_entity_poly.pdbx_seq_one_letter_code
_entity_poly.pdbx_strand_id
1 'polypeptide(L)' 'MIKELAKEVVSANADIDISNEAKKRSAVAYINRELIESRQYTYETLPTQEIDDAIEEVLHDN' A
#
# COMPACT_ATOMS: atom_id res chain seq x y z
N MET A 1 6.39 8.56 3.96
CA MET A 1 6.61 8.03 2.60
C MET A 1 5.65 6.88 2.31
N ILE A 2 5.67 5.77 3.09
CA ILE A 2 4.74 4.64 2.93
C ILE A 2 3.27 5.09 2.97
N LYS A 3 2.88 5.93 3.94
CA LYS A 3 1.53 6.49 4.03
C LYS A 3 1.10 7.30 2.80
N GLU A 4 2.02 7.97 2.12
CA GLU A 4 1.70 8.74 0.90
C GLU A 4 1.49 7.80 -0.28
N LEU A 5 2.32 6.75 -0.42
CA LEU A 5 2.10 5.69 -1.42
C LEU A 5 0.79 4.93 -1.18
N ALA A 6 0.43 4.68 0.10
CA ALA A 6 -0.84 4.08 0.48
C ALA A 6 -2.04 4.95 0.08
N LYS A 7 -1.98 6.26 0.30
CA LYS A 7 -3.01 7.20 -0.19
C LYS A 7 -3.12 7.18 -1.71
N GLU A 8 -1.99 7.29 -2.42
CA GLU A 8 -1.98 7.30 -3.88
C GLU A 8 -2.69 6.08 -4.45
N VAL A 9 -2.32 4.88 -3.98
CA VAL A 9 -2.88 3.63 -4.51
C VAL A 9 -4.32 3.38 -4.06
N VAL A 10 -4.69 3.74 -2.83
CA VAL A 10 -6.08 3.60 -2.35
C VAL A 10 -6.98 4.59 -3.07
N SER A 11 -6.56 5.84 -3.27
CA SER A 11 -7.29 6.84 -4.05
C SER A 11 -7.43 6.43 -5.52
N ALA A 12 -6.38 5.89 -6.14
CA ALA A 12 -6.46 5.38 -7.51
C ALA A 12 -7.45 4.21 -7.66
N ASN A 13 -7.69 3.45 -6.59
CA ASN A 13 -8.64 2.35 -6.54
C ASN A 13 -9.98 2.73 -5.87
N ALA A 14 -10.22 4.00 -5.54
CA ALA A 14 -11.41 4.43 -4.82
C ALA A 14 -12.69 4.13 -5.62
N ASP A 15 -12.67 4.47 -6.91
CA ASP A 15 -13.79 4.30 -7.84
C ASP A 15 -13.94 2.87 -8.39
N ILE A 16 -13.02 1.96 -8.04
CA ILE A 16 -13.09 0.56 -8.46
C ILE A 16 -13.98 -0.18 -7.45
N ASP A 17 -15.07 -0.75 -7.96
CA ASP A 17 -16.01 -1.59 -7.20
C ASP A 17 -15.43 -3.00 -6.99
N ILE A 18 -14.44 -3.08 -6.10
CA ILE A 18 -13.83 -4.32 -5.61
C ILE A 18 -13.81 -4.30 -4.09
N SER A 19 -13.73 -5.48 -3.47
CA SER A 19 -13.65 -5.58 -2.02
C SER A 19 -12.44 -4.82 -1.46
N ASN A 20 -12.56 -4.31 -0.23
CA ASN A 20 -11.43 -3.68 0.47
C ASN A 20 -10.23 -4.62 0.58
N GLU A 21 -10.45 -5.92 0.70
CA GLU A 21 -9.38 -6.92 0.68
C GLU A 21 -8.62 -6.94 -0.65
N ALA A 22 -9.32 -6.82 -1.78
CA ALA A 22 -8.69 -6.72 -3.08
C ALA A 22 -7.92 -5.40 -3.24
N LYS A 23 -8.48 -4.28 -2.75
CA LYS A 23 -7.78 -2.98 -2.71
C LYS A 23 -6.50 -3.07 -1.88
N LYS A 24 -6.56 -3.71 -0.71
CA LYS A 24 -5.42 -3.95 0.17
C LYS A 24 -4.32 -4.76 -0.52
N ARG A 25 -4.66 -5.90 -1.15
CA ARG A 25 -3.67 -6.75 -1.84
C ARG A 25 -2.95 -6.00 -2.97
N SER A 26 -3.70 -5.22 -3.76
CA SER A 26 -3.11 -4.39 -4.82
C SER A 26 -2.22 -3.29 -4.24
N ALA A 27 -2.64 -2.65 -3.15
CA ALA A 27 -1.87 -1.61 -2.46
C ALA A 27 -0.55 -2.15 -1.92
N VAL A 28 -0.57 -3.31 -1.24
CA VAL A 28 0.64 -3.99 -0.74
C VAL A 28 1.61 -4.29 -1.89
N ALA A 29 1.10 -4.86 -2.99
CA ALA A 29 1.95 -5.21 -4.14
C ALA A 29 2.62 -3.98 -4.77
N TYR A 30 1.87 -2.88 -4.92
CA TYR A 30 2.39 -1.62 -5.45
C TYR A 30 3.47 -1.03 -4.53
N ILE A 31 3.17 -0.87 -3.24
CA ILE A 31 4.10 -0.26 -2.28
C ILE A 31 5.39 -1.09 -2.18
N ASN A 32 5.28 -2.43 -2.11
CA ASN A 32 6.44 -3.30 -2.10
C ASN A 32 7.34 -3.08 -3.33
N ARG A 33 6.75 -2.93 -4.52
CA ARG A 33 7.49 -2.67 -5.75
C ARG A 33 8.22 -1.33 -5.67
N GLU A 34 7.52 -0.25 -5.32
CA GLU A 34 8.10 1.10 -5.27
C GLU A 34 9.25 1.20 -4.23
N LEU A 35 9.11 0.55 -3.08
CA LEU A 35 10.13 0.52 -2.04
C LEU A 35 11.41 -0.25 -2.46
N ILE A 36 11.24 -1.31 -3.25
CA ILE A 36 12.36 -2.10 -3.78
C ILE A 36 13.02 -1.37 -4.95
N GLU A 37 12.24 -0.83 -5.88
CA GLU A 37 12.75 -0.12 -7.07
C GLU A 37 13.48 1.18 -6.69
N SER A 38 13.02 1.86 -5.64
CA SER A 38 13.71 3.01 -5.05
C SER A 38 14.99 2.64 -4.27
N ARG A 39 15.32 1.35 -4.16
CA ARG A 39 16.47 0.79 -3.43
C ARG A 39 16.51 1.18 -1.94
N GLN A 40 15.37 1.59 -1.38
CA GLN A 40 15.27 1.87 0.06
C GLN A 40 15.17 0.59 0.88
N TYR A 41 14.56 -0.45 0.29
CA TYR A 41 14.38 -1.75 0.91
C TYR A 41 14.74 -2.87 -0.06
N THR A 42 14.98 -4.05 0.50
CA THR A 42 15.08 -5.30 -0.26
C THR A 42 13.87 -6.16 0.06
N TYR A 43 13.68 -7.25 -0.70
CA TYR A 43 12.64 -8.24 -0.39
C TYR A 43 12.74 -8.79 1.05
N GLU A 44 13.93 -8.82 1.64
CA GLU A 44 14.17 -9.33 2.99
C GLU A 44 13.97 -8.27 4.09
N THR A 45 14.08 -6.99 3.74
CA THR A 45 14.00 -5.88 4.70
C THR A 45 12.72 -5.06 4.58
N LEU A 46 11.79 -5.47 3.71
CA LEU A 46 10.50 -4.81 3.54
C LEU A 46 9.77 -4.71 4.88
N PRO A 47 9.30 -3.52 5.29
CA PRO A 47 8.59 -3.31 6.54
C PRO A 47 7.11 -3.69 6.35
N THR A 48 6.84 -4.98 6.15
CA THR A 48 5.51 -5.49 5.77
C THR A 48 4.40 -5.05 6.72
N GLN A 49 4.66 -5.04 8.03
CA GLN A 49 3.69 -4.59 9.03
C GLN A 49 3.36 -3.09 8.87
N GLU A 50 4.36 -2.23 8.68
CA GLU A 50 4.15 -0.79 8.51
C GLU A 50 3.37 -0.48 7.22
N ILE A 51 3.58 -1.29 6.18
CA ILE A 51 2.85 -1.18 4.92
C ILE A 51 1.38 -1.56 5.13
N ASP A 52 1.12 -2.68 5.79
CA ASP A 52 -0.24 -3.11 6.11
C ASP A 52 -0.97 -2.09 6.99
N ASP A 53 -0.32 -1.60 8.05
CA ASP A 53 -0.92 -0.62 8.96
C ASP A 53 -1.24 0.70 8.25
N ALA A 54 -0.35 1.17 7.37
CA ALA A 54 -0.56 2.40 6.59
C ALA A 54 -1.72 2.26 5.59
N ILE A 55 -1.90 1.07 4.99
CA ILE A 55 -3.02 0.82 4.08
C ILE A 55 -4.34 0.76 4.86
N GLU A 56 -4.36 0.06 6.00
CA GLU A 56 -5.56 -0.05 6.85
C GLU A 56 -5.98 1.34 7.37
N GLU A 57 -5.04 2.16 7.84
CA GLU A 57 -5.33 3.51 8.27
C GLU A 57 -6.02 4.32 7.16
N VAL A 58 -5.52 4.25 5.92
CA VAL A 58 -6.09 4.99 4.78
C VAL A 58 -7.43 4.43 4.33
N LEU A 59 -7.66 3.11 4.43
CA LEU A 59 -8.94 2.48 4.09
C LEU A 59 -10.03 2.73 5.14
N HIS A 60 -9.65 2.94 6.40
CA HIS A 60 -10.58 3.13 7.53
C HIS A 60 -10.81 4.60 7.93
N ASP A 61 -9.89 5.51 7.60
CA ASP A 61 -10.07 6.97 7.80
C ASP A 61 -10.94 7.65 6.72
N ASN A 62 -11.53 6.88 5.78
CA ASN A 62 -12.41 7.37 4.70
C ASN A 62 -13.87 6.96 4.90
#